data_AF-A0A3C0Y945-F1
#
_entry.id   AF-A0A3C0Y945-F1
#
_cell.length_a   1.000
_cell.length_b   1.000
_cell.length_c   1.000
_cell.angle_alpha   90.00
_cell.angle_beta   90.00
_cell.angle_gamma   90.00
#
_symmetry.space_group_name_H-M   'P 1'
#
loop_
_entity.id
_entity.type
_entity.pdbx_description
1 polymer ?
#
loop_
_entity_poly.entity_id
_entity_poly.type
_entity_poly.pdbx_seq_one_letter_code
_entity_poly.pdbx_strand_id
1 'polypeptide(L)'
;MSARISALTIPKLGLTMKEGAVAAWHIEPGATVSVGQPVFDVETEKVTNECVAEATGILRRQVAAKGTTLPVGALVAVIASSEVSDAEVDRFIDGFKPEQQA
;
A
#
# COMPACT_ATOMS: atom_id res chain seq x y z
N MET A 1 3.84 -3.00 20.32
CA MET A 1 4.21 -1.64 19.82
C MET A 1 3.54 -1.47 18.48
N SER A 2 2.28 -0.99 18.46
CA SER A 2 1.51 -0.85 17.23
C SER A 2 2.12 0.26 16.38
N ALA A 3 2.58 -0.08 15.18
CA ALA A 3 3.12 0.88 14.24
C ALA A 3 2.05 1.93 13.92
N ARG A 4 2.36 3.20 14.17
CA ARG A 4 1.46 4.34 13.87
C ARG A 4 1.34 4.63 12.37
N ILE A 5 2.25 4.06 11.58
CA ILE A 5 2.35 4.15 10.12
C ILE A 5 2.38 2.72 9.57
N SER A 6 1.48 2.43 8.62
CA SER A 6 1.36 1.20 7.87
C SER A 6 1.69 1.47 6.40
N ALA A 7 2.79 0.89 5.93
CA ALA A 7 3.11 0.87 4.51
C ALA A 7 2.24 -0.19 3.81
N LEU A 8 1.54 0.22 2.77
CA LEU A 8 0.89 -0.70 1.85
C LEU A 8 1.87 -0.98 0.71
N THR A 9 2.35 -2.20 0.64
CA THR A 9 3.22 -2.66 -0.44
C THR A 9 2.51 -3.66 -1.33
N ILE A 10 3.05 -3.91 -2.52
CA ILE A 10 2.55 -5.00 -3.37
C ILE A 10 2.76 -6.33 -2.63
N PRO A 11 1.68 -7.03 -2.24
CA PRO A 11 1.82 -8.29 -1.52
C PRO A 11 2.36 -9.38 -2.45
N LYS A 12 3.15 -10.29 -1.88
CA LYS A 12 3.62 -11.47 -2.60
C LYS A 12 2.53 -12.54 -2.64
N LEU A 13 1.68 -12.50 -3.66
CA LEU A 13 0.54 -13.43 -3.83
C LEU A 13 0.91 -14.75 -4.51
N GLY A 14 2.17 -14.91 -4.93
CA GLY A 14 2.66 -16.14 -5.55
C GLY A 14 4.14 -16.39 -5.25
N LEU A 15 4.53 -17.66 -5.17
CA LEU A 15 5.92 -18.09 -4.94
C LEU A 15 6.87 -17.55 -6.02
N THR A 16 6.38 -17.37 -7.25
CA THR A 16 7.13 -16.88 -8.42
C THR A 16 6.76 -15.45 -8.85
N MET A 17 5.92 -14.75 -8.09
CA MET A 17 5.48 -13.40 -8.42
C MET A 17 6.65 -12.42 -8.24
N LYS A 18 6.94 -11.63 -9.28
CA LYS A 18 8.00 -10.60 -9.27
C LYS A 18 7.44 -9.18 -9.20
N GLU A 19 6.28 -8.96 -9.80
CA GLU A 19 5.63 -7.65 -9.92
C GLU A 19 4.11 -7.81 -9.92
N GLY A 20 3.41 -6.74 -9.56
CA GLY A 20 1.96 -6.63 -9.57
C GLY A 20 1.53 -5.23 -9.99
N ALA A 21 0.40 -5.13 -10.67
CA ALA A 21 -0.16 -3.87 -11.14
C ALA A 21 -1.34 -3.46 -10.26
N VAL A 22 -1.47 -2.16 -9.96
CA VAL A 22 -2.64 -1.65 -9.25
C VAL A 22 -3.82 -1.56 -10.22
N ALA A 23 -4.78 -2.48 -10.14
CA ALA A 23 -5.90 -2.57 -11.07
C ALA A 23 -6.93 -1.45 -10.82
N ALA A 24 -7.27 -1.23 -9.55
CA ALA A 24 -8.27 -0.25 -9.13
C ALA A 24 -8.01 0.24 -7.72
N TRP A 25 -8.37 1.49 -7.43
CA TRP A 25 -8.40 2.04 -6.08
C TRP A 25 -9.85 2.13 -5.62
N HIS A 26 -10.11 1.64 -4.40
CA HIS A 26 -11.42 1.73 -3.74
C HIS A 26 -11.46 2.83 -2.68
N ILE A 27 -10.32 3.44 -2.38
CA ILE A 27 -10.18 4.53 -1.42
C ILE A 27 -9.39 5.69 -2.01
N GLU A 28 -9.60 6.88 -1.45
CA GLU A 28 -8.94 8.12 -1.84
C GLU A 28 -7.98 8.62 -0.75
N PRO A 29 -6.92 9.37 -1.09
CA PRO A 29 -6.06 10.00 -0.10
C PRO A 29 -6.87 10.96 0.77
N GLY A 30 -6.73 10.82 2.09
CA GLY A 30 -7.52 11.51 3.11
C GLY A 30 -8.71 10.71 3.62
N ALA A 31 -9.06 9.57 2.99
CA ALA A 31 -10.15 8.73 3.46
C ALA A 31 -9.76 7.85 4.65
N THR A 32 -10.69 7.65 5.57
CA THR A 32 -10.55 6.71 6.69
C THR A 32 -10.75 5.28 6.20
N VAL A 33 -9.85 4.39 6.59
CA VAL A 33 -9.89 2.95 6.29
C VAL A 33 -9.98 2.17 7.60
N SER A 34 -10.67 1.04 7.57
CA SER A 34 -10.78 0.13 8.71
C SER A 34 -10.14 -1.21 8.39
N VAL A 35 -9.67 -1.93 9.41
CA VAL A 35 -9.19 -3.31 9.25
C VAL A 35 -10.22 -4.15 8.48
N GLY A 36 -9.76 -4.83 7.43
CA GLY A 36 -10.59 -5.68 6.57
C GLY A 36 -11.36 -4.93 5.47
N GLN A 37 -11.21 -3.61 5.36
CA GLN A 37 -11.81 -2.84 4.26
C GLN A 37 -10.91 -2.91 3.01
N PRO A 38 -11.46 -3.15 1.80
CA PRO A 38 -10.70 -3.12 0.56
C PRO A 38 -10.15 -1.71 0.27
N VAL A 39 -8.88 -1.66 -0.10
CA VAL A 39 -8.10 -0.43 -0.33
C VAL A 39 -7.85 -0.27 -1.83
N PHE A 40 -7.26 -1.28 -2.45
CA PHE A 40 -6.98 -1.34 -3.88
C PHE A 40 -6.97 -2.78 -4.35
N ASP A 41 -7.17 -2.98 -5.64
CA ASP A 41 -7.04 -4.27 -6.29
C ASP A 41 -5.66 -4.38 -6.91
N VAL A 42 -4.96 -5.49 -6.64
CA VAL A 42 -3.72 -5.83 -7.32
C VAL A 42 -4.03 -6.88 -8.38
N GLU A 43 -3.76 -6.53 -9.63
CA GLU A 43 -3.81 -7.44 -10.77
C GLU A 43 -2.42 -8.02 -11.02
N THR A 44 -2.40 -9.33 -11.19
CA THR A 44 -1.22 -10.09 -11.58
C THR A 44 -1.50 -10.78 -12.92
N GLU A 45 -0.50 -11.42 -13.52
CA GLU A 45 -0.63 -12.14 -14.80
C GLU A 45 -1.79 -13.16 -14.82
N LYS A 46 -2.21 -13.68 -13.66
CA LYS A 46 -3.19 -14.77 -13.57
C LYS A 46 -4.45 -14.46 -12.78
N VAL A 47 -4.35 -13.58 -11.78
CA VAL A 47 -5.43 -13.34 -10.81
C VAL A 47 -5.39 -11.89 -10.33
N THR A 48 -6.56 -11.32 -10.14
CA THR A 48 -6.75 -10.04 -9.44
C THR A 48 -7.16 -10.34 -8.01
N ASN A 49 -6.41 -9.81 -7.05
CA ASN A 49 -6.68 -9.96 -5.63
C ASN A 49 -6.93 -8.59 -5.02
N GLU A 50 -7.91 -8.50 -4.12
CA GLU A 50 -8.17 -7.30 -3.34
C GLU A 50 -7.18 -7.18 -2.18
N CYS A 51 -6.53 -6.03 -2.06
CA CYS A 51 -5.72 -5.69 -0.90
C CYS A 51 -6.62 -5.01 0.14
N VAL A 52 -6.80 -5.68 1.27
CA VAL A 52 -7.54 -5.15 2.42
C VAL A 52 -6.60 -4.42 3.38
N ALA A 53 -7.12 -3.42 4.08
CA ALA A 53 -6.35 -2.73 5.10
C ALA A 53 -6.08 -3.67 6.28
N GLU A 54 -4.81 -3.81 6.66
CA GLU A 54 -4.39 -4.57 7.86
C GLU A 54 -4.45 -3.72 9.14
N ALA A 55 -4.63 -2.40 9.00
CA ALA A 55 -4.72 -1.45 10.11
C ALA A 55 -5.84 -0.43 9.85
N THR A 56 -6.48 -0.01 10.94
CA THR A 56 -7.44 1.11 10.92
C THR A 56 -6.67 2.42 10.98
N GLY A 57 -6.96 3.34 10.07
CA GLY A 57 -6.25 4.61 9.96
C GLY A 57 -6.80 5.47 8.84
N ILE A 58 -6.01 6.44 8.39
CA ILE A 58 -6.35 7.30 7.26
C ILE A 58 -5.32 7.03 6.16
N LEU A 59 -5.78 6.92 4.91
CA LEU A 59 -4.88 6.87 3.77
C LEU A 59 -4.21 8.23 3.64
N ARG A 60 -2.96 8.36 4.07
CA ARG A 60 -2.28 9.66 4.07
C ARG A 60 -1.76 10.00 2.69
N ARG A 61 -1.22 9.00 1.96
CA ARG A 61 -0.66 9.19 0.62
C ARG A 61 -0.79 7.93 -0.23
N GLN A 62 -1.09 8.14 -1.52
CA GLN A 62 -0.94 7.13 -2.57
C GLN A 62 0.34 7.46 -3.35
N VAL A 63 1.23 6.47 -3.45
CA VAL A 63 2.51 6.59 -4.19
C VAL A 63 2.35 6.03 -5.59
N ALA A 64 1.58 4.95 -5.73
CA ALA A 64 1.29 4.31 -7.01
C ALA A 64 -0.09 4.72 -7.55
N ALA A 65 -0.16 5.08 -8.82
CA ALA A 65 -1.45 5.35 -9.49
C ALA A 65 -2.09 4.05 -9.99
N LYS A 66 -3.41 4.10 -10.25
CA LYS A 66 -4.11 3.04 -10.99
C LYS A 66 -3.39 2.73 -12.31
N GLY A 67 -3.19 1.45 -12.60
CA GLY A 67 -2.50 0.93 -13.78
C GLY A 67 -0.97 0.93 -13.66
N THR A 68 -0.42 1.31 -12.50
CA THR A 68 1.03 1.31 -12.29
C THR A 68 1.49 -0.09 -11.89
N THR A 69 2.42 -0.66 -12.66
CA THR A 69 3.09 -1.92 -12.35
C THR A 69 4.30 -1.66 -11.47
N LEU A 70 4.36 -2.35 -10.34
CA LEU A 70 5.44 -2.23 -9.37
C LEU A 70 5.95 -3.62 -8.96
N PRO A 71 7.23 -3.75 -8.58
CA PRO A 71 7.77 -5.01 -8.08
C PRO A 71 7.13 -5.37 -6.73
N VAL A 72 7.14 -6.66 -6.40
CA VAL A 72 6.70 -7.15 -5.08
C VAL A 72 7.49 -6.45 -3.97
N GLY A 73 6.78 -5.97 -2.95
CA GLY A 73 7.37 -5.18 -1.86
C GLY A 73 7.53 -3.69 -2.15
N ALA A 74 7.23 -3.22 -3.35
CA ALA A 74 7.19 -1.79 -3.65
C ALA A 74 6.05 -1.08 -2.91
N LEU A 75 6.31 0.15 -2.49
CA LEU A 75 5.32 0.99 -1.80
C LEU A 75 4.24 1.46 -2.77
N VAL A 76 3.00 1.16 -2.41
CA VAL A 76 1.79 1.54 -3.15
C VAL A 76 1.12 2.72 -2.45
N ALA A 77 1.00 2.67 -1.13
CA ALA A 77 0.37 3.70 -0.31
C ALA A 77 0.87 3.66 1.14
N VAL A 78 0.51 4.70 1.90
CA VAL A 78 0.76 4.75 3.34
C VAL A 78 -0.52 5.08 4.08
N ILE A 79 -0.88 4.20 5.01
CA ILE A 79 -1.93 4.41 6.00
C ILE A 79 -1.25 4.90 7.28
N ALA A 80 -1.76 5.95 7.91
CA ALA A 80 -1.32 6.34 9.24
C ALA A 80 -2.48 6.83 10.08
N SER A 81 -2.31 6.83 11.40
CA SER A 81 -3.27 7.43 12.33
C SER A 81 -3.32 8.95 12.14
N SER A 82 -4.43 9.58 12.53
CA SER A 82 -4.57 11.05 12.55
C SER A 82 -3.55 11.76 13.43
N GLU A 83 -2.92 11.02 14.36
CA GLU A 83 -1.83 11.51 15.21
C GLU A 83 -0.50 11.71 14.44
N VAL A 84 -0.33 11.07 13.28
CA VAL A 84 0.89 11.15 12.47
C VAL A 84 0.78 12.33 11.50
N SER A 85 1.75 13.23 11.54
CA SER A 85 1.76 14.39 10.63
C SER A 85 2.11 14.00 9.19
N ASP A 86 1.61 14.74 8.21
CA ASP A 86 1.91 14.48 6.78
C ASP A 86 3.42 14.54 6.50
N ALA A 87 4.15 15.36 7.25
CA ALA A 87 5.61 15.43 7.17
C ALA A 87 6.33 14.15 7.65
N GLU A 88 5.74 13.37 8.56
CA GLU A 88 6.31 12.07 8.96
C GLU A 88 6.03 11.01 7.90
N VAL A 89 4.84 11.05 7.32
CA VAL A 89 4.44 10.19 6.19
C VAL A 89 5.34 10.45 4.98
N ASP A 90 5.52 11.71 4.60
CA ASP A 90 6.36 12.08 3.46
C ASP A 90 7.82 11.68 3.68
N ARG A 91 8.35 11.83 4.91
CA ARG A 91 9.68 11.29 5.26
C ARG A 91 9.74 9.78 5.19
N PHE A 92 8.68 9.08 5.60
CA PHE A 92 8.61 7.63 5.49
C PHE A 92 8.64 7.20 4.02
N ILE A 93 7.85 7.85 3.16
CA ILE A 93 7.80 7.57 1.71
C ILE A 93 9.16 7.84 1.06
N ASP A 94 9.79 8.99 1.35
CA ASP A 94 11.09 9.38 0.80
C ASP A 94 12.22 8.44 1.25
N GLY A 95 12.15 7.99 2.51
CA GLY A 95 13.07 7.00 3.07
C GLY A 95 12.76 5.55 2.69
N PHE A 96 11.56 5.27 2.16
CA PHE A 96 11.15 3.93 1.79
C PHE A 96 11.86 3.51 0.52
N LYS A 97 12.99 2.85 0.68
CA LYS A 97 13.61 2.09 -0.39
C LYS A 97 12.85 0.77 -0.45
N PRO A 98 12.31 0.36 -1.62
CA PRO A 98 11.92 -1.02 -1.82
C PRO A 98 13.22 -1.83 -1.71
N GLU A 99 13.55 -2.25 -0.50
CA GLU A 99 14.65 -3.14 -0.23
C GLU A 99 14.24 -4.44 -0.90
N GLN A 100 14.75 -4.65 -2.12
CA GLN A 100 14.66 -5.92 -2.81
C GLN A 100 15.23 -6.93 -1.85
N GLN A 101 14.34 -7.69 -1.21
CA GLN A 101 14.67 -8.69 -0.22
C GLN A 101 15.58 -9.70 -0.94
N ALA A 102 16.88 -9.55 -0.69
CA ALA A 102 17.96 -10.35 -1.25
C ALA A 102 17.85 -11.81 -0.82
#